data_AF-A0A3B8SPF0-F1
#
_entry.id   AF-A0A3B8SPF0-F1
#
_cell.length_a   1.000
_cell.length_b   1.000
_cell.length_c   1.000
_cell.angle_alpha   90.00
_cell.angle_beta   90.00
_cell.angle_gamma   90.00
#
_symmetry.space_group_name_H-M   'P 1'
#
loop_
_entity.id
_entity.type
_entity.pdbx_description
1 polymer ?
#
loop_
_entity_poly.entity_id
_entity_poly.type
_entity_poly.pdbx_seq_one_letter_code
_entity_poly.pdbx_strand_id
1 'polypeptide(L)'
;MKIEIWETDWHRESGESFIYDETYEDFEIALKSARKLYKDNNYASMMILSNENESLYCCDDESEEFYFENEKISFVSEEIASEYIDNWVNHKEQTFKGDLLYCKEDDVYVAIDNTSGDCWVEEFSSEKEAQDWLLGKDKELEM
;
A
#
# COMPACT_ATOMS: atom_id res chain seq x y z
N MET A 1 10.73 16.18 -2.46
CA MET A 1 10.22 15.00 -1.74
C MET A 1 9.97 15.32 -0.28
N LYS A 2 8.96 14.68 0.33
CA LYS A 2 8.62 14.74 1.76
C LYS A 2 8.51 13.32 2.32
N ILE A 3 8.57 13.16 3.63
CA ILE A 3 8.30 11.86 4.27
C ILE A 3 7.00 11.99 5.04
N GLU A 4 6.07 11.08 4.79
CA GLU A 4 4.83 10.88 5.54
C GLU A 4 5.01 9.65 6.44
N ILE A 5 4.54 9.73 7.68
CA ILE A 5 4.81 8.73 8.71
C ILE A 5 3.50 8.31 9.38
N TRP A 6 3.34 6.99 9.55
CA TRP A 6 2.34 6.39 10.43
C TRP A 6 3.05 5.76 11.62
N GLU A 7 2.78 6.27 12.82
CA GLU A 7 3.59 5.86 13.98
C GLU A 7 3.31 4.43 14.43
N THR A 8 2.07 3.96 14.26
CA THR A 8 1.59 2.67 14.76
C THR A 8 0.75 1.97 13.68
N ASP A 9 0.54 0.66 13.82
CA ASP A 9 -0.33 -0.09 12.90
C ASP A 9 -1.75 0.50 12.90
N TRP A 10 -2.23 0.96 14.05
CA TRP A 10 -3.52 1.65 14.15
C TRP A 10 -3.56 2.93 13.30
N HIS A 11 -2.50 3.75 13.35
CA HIS A 11 -2.39 4.94 12.51
C HIS A 11 -2.46 4.57 11.03
N ARG A 12 -1.75 3.52 10.61
CA ARG A 12 -1.81 3.01 9.23
C ARG A 12 -3.22 2.58 8.84
N GLU A 13 -3.87 1.77 9.67
CA GLU A 13 -5.22 1.25 9.44
C GLU A 13 -6.30 2.35 9.43
N SER A 14 -6.14 3.37 10.27
CA SER A 14 -7.06 4.51 10.33
C SER A 14 -6.78 5.58 9.27
N GLY A 15 -5.62 5.52 8.61
CA GLY A 15 -5.15 6.52 7.66
C GLY A 15 -4.67 7.82 8.33
N GLU A 16 -4.39 7.80 9.63
CA GLU A 16 -3.88 8.97 10.38
C GLU A 16 -2.35 9.06 10.29
N SER A 17 -1.84 10.00 9.50
CA SER A 17 -0.41 10.22 9.28
C SER A 17 0.05 11.64 9.68
N PHE A 18 1.36 11.86 9.70
CA PHE A 18 1.94 13.20 9.73
C PHE A 18 3.11 13.34 8.75
N ILE A 19 3.35 14.58 8.31
CA ILE A 19 4.48 14.92 7.45
C ILE A 19 5.69 15.26 8.32
N TYR A 20 6.80 14.56 8.10
CA TYR A 20 8.09 14.88 8.68
C TYR A 20 8.56 16.25 8.17
N ASP A 21 9.03 17.10 9.10
CA ASP A 21 9.35 18.51 8.84
C ASP A 21 10.71 18.70 8.13
N GLU A 22 10.96 17.91 7.09
CA GLU A 22 12.10 18.05 6.19
C GLU A 22 11.67 17.81 4.74
N THR A 23 12.30 18.53 3.83
CA THR A 23 12.12 18.37 2.37
C THR A 23 13.43 17.97 1.72
N TYR A 24 13.35 17.02 0.80
CA TYR A 24 14.50 16.48 0.09
C TYR A 24 14.42 16.76 -1.41
N GLU A 25 15.54 17.16 -2.01
CA GLU A 25 15.67 17.35 -3.46
C GLU A 25 16.11 16.07 -4.19
N ASP A 26 16.65 15.09 -3.45
CA ASP A 26 17.23 13.85 -3.96
C ASP A 26 16.63 12.62 -3.25
N PHE A 27 16.26 11.61 -4.03
CA PHE A 27 15.52 10.44 -3.55
C PHE A 27 16.37 9.54 -2.67
N GLU A 28 17.63 9.34 -3.01
CA GLU A 28 18.58 8.55 -2.22
C GLU A 28 18.81 9.17 -0.83
N ILE A 29 18.82 10.51 -0.76
CA ILE A 29 18.89 11.23 0.51
C ILE A 29 17.58 11.05 1.30
N ALA A 30 16.42 11.20 0.66
CA ALA A 30 15.13 11.00 1.32
C ALA A 30 14.99 9.57 1.88
N LEU A 31 15.41 8.57 1.11
CA LEU A 31 15.38 7.15 1.48
C LEU A 31 16.26 6.84 2.69
N LYS A 32 17.49 7.34 2.70
CA LYS A 32 18.38 7.20 3.85
C LYS A 32 17.80 7.84 5.10
N SER A 33 17.16 9.00 4.98
CA SER A 33 16.49 9.67 6.09
C SER A 33 15.28 8.87 6.59
N ALA A 34 14.42 8.38 5.70
CA ALA A 34 13.26 7.55 6.05
C ALA A 34 13.67 6.29 6.82
N ARG A 35 14.67 5.54 6.32
CA ARG A 35 15.20 4.35 7.03
C ARG A 35 15.72 4.67 8.42
N LYS A 36 16.45 5.77 8.54
CA LYS A 36 16.98 6.20 9.83
C LYS A 36 15.85 6.55 10.80
N LEU A 37 14.85 7.30 10.34
CA LEU A 37 13.68 7.64 11.15
C LEU A 37 12.92 6.39 11.59
N TYR A 38 12.75 5.42 10.69
CA TYR A 38 12.09 4.16 10.99
C TYR A 38 12.83 3.43 12.11
N LYS A 39 14.15 3.24 11.95
CA LYS A 39 15.00 2.55 12.92
C LYS A 39 15.04 3.25 14.28
N ASP A 40 15.14 4.58 14.28
CA ASP A 40 15.34 5.36 15.50
C ASP A 40 14.06 5.44 16.36
N ASN A 41 12.87 5.33 15.74
CA ASN A 41 11.58 5.55 16.40
C ASN A 41 10.65 4.34 16.41
N ASN A 42 10.99 3.27 15.67
CA ASN A 42 10.17 2.06 15.54
C ASN A 42 8.74 2.38 15.06
N TYR A 43 8.63 3.20 14.02
CA TYR A 43 7.36 3.54 13.39
C TYR A 43 6.78 2.35 12.63
N ALA A 44 5.46 2.27 12.50
CA ALA A 44 4.82 1.18 11.76
C ALA A 44 5.07 1.27 10.26
N SER A 45 5.02 2.47 9.70
CA SER A 45 5.33 2.66 8.28
C SER A 45 5.63 4.10 7.89
N MET A 46 6.26 4.26 6.73
CA MET A 46 6.53 5.58 6.13
C MET A 46 6.28 5.57 4.64
N MET A 47 6.08 6.76 4.06
CA MET A 47 5.99 6.98 2.63
C MET A 47 6.83 8.20 2.21
N ILE A 48 7.68 8.07 1.20
CA ILE A 48 8.42 9.19 0.61
C ILE A 48 7.61 9.77 -0.53
N LEU A 49 7.01 10.93 -0.35
CA LEU A 49 6.22 11.62 -1.37
C LEU A 49 7.13 12.37 -2.35
N SER A 50 7.20 11.98 -3.62
CA SER A 50 7.83 12.75 -4.69
C SER A 50 6.87 13.74 -5.34
N ASN A 51 7.41 14.78 -5.98
CA ASN A 51 6.58 15.73 -6.74
C ASN A 51 6.19 15.16 -8.12
N GLU A 52 6.75 14.02 -8.51
CA GLU A 52 6.63 13.41 -9.84
C GLU A 52 5.75 12.15 -9.87
N ASN A 53 4.86 11.97 -8.89
CA ASN A 53 4.08 10.75 -8.73
C ASN A 53 4.98 9.51 -8.44
N GLU A 54 5.91 9.62 -7.48
CA GLU A 54 6.66 8.48 -6.95
C GLU A 54 6.56 8.45 -5.42
N SER A 55 6.01 7.37 -4.85
CA SER A 55 5.82 7.22 -3.40
C SER A 55 6.43 5.95 -2.83
N LEU A 56 7.57 6.03 -2.14
CA LEU A 56 8.22 4.83 -1.58
C LEU A 56 7.71 4.50 -0.18
N TYR A 57 7.10 3.34 0.01
CA TYR A 57 6.69 2.85 1.31
C TYR A 57 7.85 2.12 2.01
N CYS A 58 8.03 2.34 3.31
CA CYS A 58 9.02 1.63 4.11
C CYS A 58 8.33 0.97 5.31
N CYS A 59 8.36 -0.36 5.35
CA CYS A 59 7.79 -1.17 6.44
C CYS A 59 8.86 -1.74 7.38
N ASP A 60 10.16 -1.70 7.02
CA ASP A 60 11.28 -2.00 7.92
C ASP A 60 12.60 -1.32 7.46
N ASP A 61 13.71 -1.57 8.18
CA ASP A 61 15.02 -0.95 7.93
C ASP A 61 15.87 -1.67 6.86
N GLU A 62 15.39 -2.79 6.33
CA GLU A 62 16.07 -3.65 5.36
C GLU A 62 15.27 -3.88 4.06
N SER A 63 13.94 -3.68 4.05
CA SER A 63 13.04 -3.91 2.92
C SER A 63 12.87 -2.67 2.06
N GLU A 64 13.29 -2.80 0.80
CA GLU A 64 13.06 -1.84 -0.28
C GLU A 64 11.79 -2.24 -1.03
N GLU A 65 10.61 -2.02 -0.45
CA GLU A 65 9.36 -2.28 -1.16
C GLU A 65 8.92 -1.03 -1.94
N PHE A 66 9.28 -1.02 -3.23
CA PHE A 66 8.97 0.06 -4.18
C PHE A 66 7.47 0.10 -4.53
N TYR A 67 6.85 1.27 -4.35
CA TYR A 67 5.55 1.61 -4.93
C TYR A 67 5.73 2.86 -5.83
N PHE A 68 5.12 2.85 -7.00
CA PHE A 68 5.06 4.03 -7.89
C PHE A 68 3.67 4.65 -7.74
N GLU A 69 3.59 5.99 -7.59
CA GLU A 69 2.43 6.74 -7.08
C GLU A 69 1.23 6.79 -8.05
N ASN A 70 1.25 6.05 -9.15
CA ASN A 70 0.08 5.90 -10.02
C ASN A 70 -0.78 4.67 -9.66
N GLU A 71 -0.30 3.80 -8.76
CA GLU A 71 -0.98 2.56 -8.40
C GLU A 71 -1.45 2.62 -6.95
N LYS A 72 -2.66 3.16 -6.74
CA LYS A 72 -3.29 3.26 -5.43
C LYS A 72 -3.82 1.90 -4.98
N ILE A 73 -2.97 1.11 -4.35
CA ILE A 73 -3.40 -0.08 -3.60
C ILE A 73 -3.79 0.34 -2.19
N SER A 74 -4.94 -0.13 -1.72
CA SER A 74 -5.43 0.15 -0.37
C SER A 74 -5.45 -1.12 0.48
N PHE A 75 -4.76 -1.10 1.63
CA PHE A 75 -4.96 -2.14 2.64
C PHE A 75 -6.24 -1.84 3.43
N VAL A 76 -7.14 -2.80 3.53
CA VAL A 76 -8.43 -2.64 4.20
C VAL A 76 -8.71 -3.81 5.15
N SER A 77 -9.71 -3.66 6.03
CA SER A 77 -10.18 -4.77 6.85
C SER A 77 -10.88 -5.84 6.00
N GLU A 78 -10.91 -7.08 6.50
CA GLU A 78 -11.69 -8.19 5.93
C GLU A 78 -13.16 -7.79 5.71
N GLU A 79 -13.76 -7.07 6.66
CA GLU A 79 -15.14 -6.57 6.55
C GLU A 79 -15.34 -5.66 5.33
N ILE A 80 -14.40 -4.73 5.09
CA ILE A 80 -14.47 -3.81 3.93
C ILE A 80 -14.27 -4.59 2.63
N ALA A 81 -13.32 -5.53 2.59
CA ALA A 81 -13.07 -6.36 1.41
C ALA A 81 -14.29 -7.24 1.06
N SER A 82 -14.89 -7.89 2.07
CA SER A 82 -16.10 -8.69 1.91
C SER A 82 -17.27 -7.83 1.44
N GLU A 83 -17.47 -6.65 2.05
CA GLU A 83 -18.51 -5.70 1.61
C GLU A 83 -18.29 -5.25 0.16
N TYR A 84 -17.03 -5.00 -0.22
CA TYR A 84 -16.67 -4.58 -1.57
C TYR A 84 -17.06 -5.61 -2.62
N ILE A 85 -16.70 -6.88 -2.39
CA ILE A 85 -17.04 -8.01 -3.27
C ILE A 85 -18.58 -8.17 -3.31
N ASP A 86 -19.24 -8.17 -2.15
CA ASP A 86 -20.69 -8.30 -2.07
C ASP A 86 -21.41 -7.18 -2.82
N ASN A 87 -20.96 -5.94 -2.69
CA ASN A 87 -21.53 -4.80 -3.40
C ASN A 87 -21.37 -4.96 -4.91
N TRP A 88 -20.20 -5.42 -5.38
CA TRP A 88 -19.97 -5.66 -6.80
C TRP A 88 -20.90 -6.76 -7.35
N VAL A 89 -20.97 -7.92 -6.67
CA VAL A 89 -21.84 -9.05 -7.03
C VAL A 89 -23.31 -8.66 -7.10
N ASN A 90 -23.75 -7.81 -6.16
CA ASN A 90 -25.14 -7.37 -6.07
C ASN A 90 -25.44 -6.08 -6.84
N HIS A 91 -24.49 -5.58 -7.64
CA HIS A 91 -24.61 -4.32 -8.40
C HIS A 91 -25.03 -3.12 -7.54
N LYS A 92 -24.49 -3.04 -6.32
CA LYS A 92 -24.67 -1.93 -5.39
C LYS A 92 -23.56 -0.90 -5.57
N GLU A 93 -23.80 0.31 -5.07
CA GLU A 93 -22.75 1.33 -5.01
C GLU A 93 -21.69 0.93 -3.98
N GLN A 94 -20.42 1.08 -4.35
CA GLN A 94 -19.30 0.81 -3.44
C GLN A 94 -19.20 1.89 -2.35
N THR A 95 -19.10 1.44 -1.10
CA THR A 95 -18.85 2.31 0.06
C THR A 95 -17.39 2.79 0.08
N PHE A 96 -16.45 1.88 -0.19
CA PHE A 96 -15.04 2.20 -0.36
C PHE A 96 -14.76 2.72 -1.78
N LYS A 97 -13.96 3.78 -1.91
CA LYS A 97 -13.67 4.44 -3.21
C LYS A 97 -12.22 4.18 -3.60
N GLY A 98 -11.96 2.97 -4.09
CA GLY A 98 -10.69 2.52 -4.67
C GLY A 98 -10.90 1.27 -5.53
N ASP A 99 -10.01 1.04 -6.49
CA ASP A 99 -10.13 -0.05 -7.48
C ASP A 99 -9.15 -1.20 -7.22
N LEU A 100 -8.03 -0.93 -6.53
CA LEU A 100 -7.08 -1.95 -6.09
C LEU A 100 -7.05 -1.94 -4.57
N LEU A 101 -7.39 -3.08 -3.96
CA LEU A 101 -7.31 -3.24 -2.51
C LEU A 101 -6.87 -4.65 -2.16
N TYR A 102 -6.37 -4.80 -0.94
CA TYR A 102 -6.09 -6.11 -0.35
C TYR A 102 -6.42 -6.09 1.14
N CYS A 103 -6.69 -7.26 1.69
CA CYS A 103 -6.87 -7.45 3.13
C CYS A 103 -6.12 -8.70 3.57
N LYS A 104 -6.04 -8.89 4.89
CA LYS A 104 -5.59 -10.14 5.51
C LYS A 104 -6.80 -10.85 6.10
N GLU A 105 -7.03 -12.09 5.68
CA GLU A 105 -8.04 -13.00 6.21
C GLU A 105 -7.31 -14.23 6.77
N ASP A 106 -7.39 -14.45 8.08
CA ASP A 106 -6.59 -15.43 8.80
C ASP A 106 -5.07 -15.33 8.47
N ASP A 107 -4.50 -16.37 7.83
CA ASP A 107 -3.09 -16.50 7.45
C ASP A 107 -2.86 -16.26 5.95
N VAL A 108 -3.87 -15.77 5.21
CA VAL A 108 -3.77 -15.46 3.78
C VAL A 108 -4.01 -13.97 3.49
N TYR A 109 -3.48 -13.51 2.36
CA TYR A 109 -3.71 -12.17 1.85
C TYR A 109 -4.64 -12.24 0.64
N VAL A 110 -5.75 -11.51 0.69
CA VAL A 110 -6.74 -11.48 -0.40
C VAL A 110 -6.56 -10.20 -1.18
N ALA A 111 -6.24 -10.29 -2.46
CA ALA A 111 -6.12 -9.16 -3.37
C ALA A 111 -7.39 -9.00 -4.22
N ILE A 112 -7.79 -7.77 -4.46
CA ILE A 112 -8.97 -7.43 -5.26
C ILE A 112 -8.59 -6.35 -6.28
N ASP A 113 -8.76 -6.66 -7.56
CA ASP A 113 -8.58 -5.74 -8.69
C ASP A 113 -9.92 -5.52 -9.38
N ASN A 114 -10.38 -4.27 -9.40
CA ASN A 114 -11.59 -3.83 -10.09
C ASN A 114 -11.32 -2.72 -11.12
N THR A 115 -10.06 -2.53 -11.53
CA THR A 115 -9.66 -1.47 -12.49
C THR A 115 -10.30 -1.61 -13.87
N SER A 116 -10.63 -2.85 -14.28
CA SER A 116 -11.32 -3.11 -15.55
C SER A 116 -12.85 -3.00 -15.46
N GLY A 117 -13.38 -2.79 -14.25
CA GLY A 117 -14.81 -2.93 -13.94
C GLY A 117 -15.27 -4.37 -13.68
N ASP A 118 -14.36 -5.34 -13.81
CA ASP A 118 -14.54 -6.72 -13.36
C ASP A 118 -13.82 -6.90 -12.03
N CYS A 119 -14.52 -7.38 -11.00
CA CYS A 119 -13.94 -7.60 -9.68
C CYS A 119 -13.21 -8.96 -9.65
N TRP A 120 -11.90 -8.92 -9.89
CA TRP A 120 -11.00 -10.04 -9.75
C TRP A 120 -10.58 -10.18 -8.29
N VAL A 121 -10.52 -11.42 -7.81
CA VAL A 121 -10.13 -11.75 -6.42
C VAL A 121 -9.18 -12.93 -6.45
N GLU A 122 -8.06 -12.85 -5.74
CA GLU A 122 -7.04 -13.90 -5.65
C GLU A 122 -6.44 -13.96 -4.23
N GLU A 123 -6.01 -15.13 -3.80
CA GLU A 123 -5.43 -15.39 -2.48
C GLU A 123 -3.93 -15.66 -2.57
N PHE A 124 -3.17 -15.11 -1.63
CA PHE A 124 -1.71 -15.20 -1.58
C PHE A 124 -1.21 -15.60 -0.20
N SER A 125 -0.04 -16.24 -0.19
CA SER A 125 0.63 -16.67 1.03
C SER A 125 1.39 -15.55 1.72
N SER A 126 1.64 -14.45 1.01
CA SER A 126 2.34 -13.28 1.52
C SER A 126 1.74 -11.98 0.99
N GLU A 127 1.90 -10.93 1.79
CA GLU A 127 1.45 -9.57 1.47
C GLU A 127 2.04 -9.06 0.17
N LYS A 128 3.34 -9.32 0.00
CA LYS A 128 4.12 -8.91 -1.17
C LYS A 128 3.62 -9.55 -2.45
N GLU A 129 3.28 -10.84 -2.43
CA GLU A 129 2.71 -11.52 -3.61
C GLU A 129 1.37 -10.90 -4.01
N ALA A 130 0.50 -10.60 -3.04
CA ALA A 130 -0.79 -9.93 -3.31
C ALA A 130 -0.60 -8.56 -3.94
N GLN A 131 0.35 -7.77 -3.43
CA GLN A 131 0.66 -6.46 -3.97
C GLN A 131 1.34 -6.55 -5.35
N ASP A 132 2.31 -7.43 -5.53
CA ASP A 132 2.99 -7.64 -6.81
C ASP A 132 1.99 -8.05 -7.90
N TRP A 133 1.00 -8.87 -7.56
CA TRP A 133 -0.11 -9.21 -8.45
C TRP A 133 -0.97 -8.00 -8.83
N LEU A 134 -1.39 -7.20 -7.83
CA LEU A 134 -2.20 -5.99 -8.05
C LEU A 134 -1.47 -4.93 -8.88
N LEU A 135 -0.15 -4.84 -8.75
CA LEU A 135 0.71 -3.93 -9.51
C LEU A 135 1.14 -4.55 -10.87
N GLY A 136 0.70 -5.78 -11.18
CA GLY A 136 1.07 -6.48 -12.41
C GLY A 136 2.56 -6.84 -12.52
N LYS A 137 3.32 -6.79 -11.42
CA LYS A 137 4.76 -7.08 -11.37
C LYS A 137 5.09 -8.56 -11.59
N ASP A 138 4.15 -9.46 -11.28
CA ASP A 138 4.29 -10.90 -11.59
C ASP A 138 4.49 -11.17 -13.09
N LYS A 139 4.01 -10.27 -13.96
CA LYS A 139 4.09 -10.43 -15.42
C LYS A 139 5.41 -9.94 -16.03
N GLU A 140 6.21 -9.16 -15.30
CA GLU A 140 7.49 -8.65 -15.81
C GLU A 140 8.64 -9.66 -15.70
N LEU A 141 8.49 -10.73 -14.90
CA LEU A 141 9.50 -11.77 -14.70
C LEU A 141 9.51 -12.85 -15.80
N GLU A 142 8.55 -12.83 -16.74
CA GLU A 142 8.47 -13.78 -17.86
C GLU A 142 9.00 -13.24 -19.21
N MET A 143 9.58 -12.03 -19.26
CA MET A 143 10.16 -11.44 -20.48
C MET A 143 11.69 -11.42 -20.53
#